data_AF-A0A176RZC6-F1
#
_entry.id   AF-A0A176RZC6-F1
#
_cell.length_a   1.000
_cell.length_b   1.000
_cell.length_c   1.000
_cell.angle_alpha   90.00
_cell.angle_beta   90.00
_cell.angle_gamma   90.00
#
_symmetry.space_group_name_H-M   'P 1'
#
loop_
_entity.id
_entity.type
_entity.pdbx_description
1 polymer ?
#
loop_
_entity_poly.entity_id
_entity_poly.type
_entity_poly.pdbx_seq_one_letter_code
_entity_poly.pdbx_strand_id
1 'polypeptide(L)'
;MRLLEKSNNLLSRHGTNVRDFLLAAYRRQCGQHGWVSGPNDGYFFEYLCMHLHSAGRDNELKLLLLDFDWIQNKLEATSVLALLNDYQWLEDKDIERVKNVLSKGGLILLKNKQELAIQLLDNLWGDESLQDNKDIQALLYQAKEAAPDWQPAFPTLNG
;
A
#
# COMPACT_ATOMS: atom_id res chain seq x y z
N MET A 1 -19.22 -2.77 -39.09
CA MET A 1 -19.27 -2.53 -37.63
C MET A 1 -18.86 -3.74 -36.78
N ARG A 2 -19.37 -4.97 -37.03
CA ARG A 2 -19.04 -6.19 -36.24
C ARG A 2 -17.58 -6.70 -36.26
N LEU A 3 -16.75 -6.28 -37.22
CA LEU A 3 -15.37 -6.77 -37.32
C LEU A 3 -14.38 -5.97 -36.45
N LEU A 4 -14.67 -4.70 -36.16
CA LEU A 4 -13.84 -3.83 -35.30
C LEU A 4 -14.07 -4.11 -33.80
N GLU A 5 -15.27 -4.56 -33.41
CA GLU A 5 -15.58 -4.98 -32.04
C GLU A 5 -14.89 -6.29 -31.65
N LYS A 6 -14.70 -7.22 -32.60
CA LYS A 6 -14.03 -8.50 -32.34
C LYS A 6 -12.52 -8.34 -32.13
N SER A 7 -11.87 -7.45 -32.87
CA SER A 7 -10.43 -7.16 -32.73
C SER A 7 -10.12 -6.41 -31.42
N ASN A 8 -10.98 -5.49 -30.97
CA ASN A 8 -10.85 -4.85 -29.65
C ASN A 8 -11.00 -5.85 -28.49
N ASN A 9 -11.87 -6.86 -28.64
CA ASN A 9 -12.05 -7.91 -27.63
C ASN A 9 -10.87 -8.90 -27.57
N LEU A 10 -10.20 -9.17 -28.71
CA LEU A 10 -9.03 -10.06 -28.76
C LEU A 10 -7.77 -9.41 -28.18
N LEU A 11 -7.54 -8.12 -28.43
CA LEU A 11 -6.41 -7.38 -27.85
C LEU A 11 -6.53 -7.21 -26.32
N SER A 12 -7.75 -7.05 -25.81
CA SER A 12 -8.01 -7.00 -24.36
C SER A 12 -7.77 -8.37 -23.67
N ARG A 13 -8.06 -9.49 -24.36
CA ARG A 13 -7.93 -10.85 -23.80
C ARG A 13 -6.49 -11.32 -23.58
N HIS A 14 -5.54 -10.90 -24.40
CA HIS A 14 -4.15 -11.36 -24.29
C HIS A 14 -3.35 -10.65 -23.20
N GLY A 15 -3.56 -9.34 -23.00
CA GLY A 15 -2.91 -8.58 -21.93
C GLY A 15 -3.38 -8.97 -20.53
N THR A 16 -4.66 -9.32 -20.36
CA THR A 16 -5.23 -9.76 -19.08
C THR A 16 -4.67 -11.12 -18.64
N ASN A 17 -4.43 -12.04 -19.58
CA ASN A 17 -3.93 -13.38 -19.26
C ASN A 17 -2.51 -13.36 -18.67
N VAL A 18 -1.60 -12.53 -19.21
CA VAL A 18 -0.21 -12.45 -18.71
C VAL A 18 -0.15 -11.82 -17.33
N ARG A 19 -0.94 -10.76 -17.08
CA ARG A 19 -1.00 -10.07 -15.78
C ARG A 19 -1.57 -10.99 -14.70
N ASP A 20 -2.68 -11.67 -14.98
CA ASP A 20 -3.28 -12.62 -14.05
C ASP A 20 -2.35 -13.80 -13.79
N PHE A 21 -1.64 -14.28 -14.82
CA PHE A 21 -0.63 -15.32 -14.66
C PHE A 21 0.52 -14.87 -13.76
N LEU A 22 1.03 -13.65 -13.95
CA LEU A 22 2.11 -13.09 -13.14
C LEU A 22 1.68 -12.94 -11.68
N LEU A 23 0.49 -12.35 -11.44
CA LEU A 23 -0.08 -12.25 -10.10
C LEU A 23 -0.28 -13.63 -9.48
N ALA A 24 -0.77 -14.62 -10.23
CA ALA A 24 -0.92 -15.99 -9.72
C ALA A 24 0.42 -16.65 -9.38
N ALA A 25 1.46 -16.41 -10.18
CA ALA A 25 2.81 -16.91 -9.93
C ALA A 25 3.38 -16.34 -8.62
N TYR A 26 3.33 -15.01 -8.46
CA TYR A 26 3.78 -14.37 -7.22
C TYR A 26 2.93 -14.78 -6.02
N ARG A 27 1.61 -14.94 -6.19
CA ARG A 27 0.73 -15.36 -5.09
C ARG A 27 1.11 -16.72 -4.54
N ARG A 28 1.54 -17.65 -5.40
CA ARG A 28 2.05 -18.97 -4.99
C ARG A 28 3.34 -18.86 -4.18
N GLN A 29 4.22 -17.92 -4.53
CA GLN A 29 5.48 -17.71 -3.83
C GLN A 29 5.28 -17.06 -2.46
N CYS A 30 4.32 -16.13 -2.35
CA CYS A 30 3.99 -15.45 -1.11
C CYS A 30 3.45 -16.39 0.00
N GLY A 31 2.80 -17.49 -0.40
CA GLY A 31 2.27 -18.47 0.55
C GLY A 31 1.13 -17.90 1.43
N GLN A 32 1.13 -18.26 2.72
CA GLN A 32 0.03 -17.94 3.64
C GLN A 32 0.02 -16.48 4.13
N HIS A 33 1.17 -15.79 4.10
CA HIS A 33 1.32 -14.42 4.61
C HIS A 33 0.96 -13.33 3.58
N GLY A 34 0.42 -13.71 2.43
CA GLY A 34 -0.04 -12.76 1.42
C GLY A 34 1.08 -11.93 0.80
N TRP A 35 0.75 -10.80 0.16
CA TRP A 35 1.73 -10.02 -0.61
C TRP A 35 2.89 -9.46 0.21
N VAL A 36 2.70 -9.29 1.52
CA VAL A 36 3.71 -8.81 2.47
C VAL A 36 4.98 -9.67 2.45
N SER A 37 4.85 -10.98 2.22
CA SER A 37 5.96 -11.95 2.19
C SER A 37 6.56 -12.18 0.79
N GLY A 38 6.24 -11.32 -0.17
CA GLY A 38 6.77 -11.49 -1.53
C GLY A 38 8.27 -11.22 -1.65
N PRO A 39 8.89 -11.67 -2.76
CA PRO A 39 10.34 -11.61 -2.92
C PRO A 39 10.84 -10.19 -3.21
N ASN A 40 12.02 -9.83 -2.68
CA ASN A 40 12.75 -8.66 -3.15
C ASN A 40 13.63 -9.03 -4.36
N ASP A 41 12.98 -9.33 -5.49
CA ASP A 41 13.63 -9.73 -6.75
C ASP A 41 13.92 -8.53 -7.69
N GLY A 42 13.73 -7.30 -7.20
CA GLY A 42 13.84 -6.06 -7.97
C GLY A 42 12.64 -5.76 -8.88
N TYR A 43 11.64 -6.64 -8.96
CA TYR A 43 10.45 -6.47 -9.79
C TYR A 43 9.17 -6.41 -8.95
N PHE A 44 9.03 -7.31 -7.99
CA PHE A 44 7.81 -7.51 -7.23
C PHE A 44 7.36 -6.23 -6.50
N PHE A 45 8.20 -5.68 -5.63
CA PHE A 45 7.86 -4.45 -4.90
C PHE A 45 7.74 -3.22 -5.82
N GLU A 46 8.41 -3.21 -6.97
CA GLU A 46 8.36 -2.08 -7.91
C GLU A 46 7.01 -2.02 -8.63
N TYR A 47 6.47 -3.18 -9.05
CA TYR A 47 5.38 -3.24 -10.03
C TYR A 47 4.10 -3.95 -9.55
N LEU A 48 4.08 -4.60 -8.39
CA LEU A 48 2.89 -5.34 -7.92
C LEU A 48 1.63 -4.46 -7.90
N CYS A 49 1.72 -3.26 -7.35
CA CYS A 49 0.57 -2.35 -7.20
C CYS A 49 -0.02 -1.95 -8.56
N MET A 50 0.84 -1.61 -9.52
CA MET A 50 0.42 -1.35 -10.91
C MET A 50 -0.29 -2.57 -11.51
N HIS A 51 0.21 -3.79 -11.27
CA HIS A 51 -0.42 -5.01 -11.79
C HIS A 51 -1.78 -5.29 -11.14
N LEU A 52 -1.91 -5.08 -9.83
CA LEU A 52 -3.19 -5.20 -9.12
C LEU A 52 -4.22 -4.22 -9.68
N HIS A 53 -3.85 -2.94 -9.80
CA HIS A 53 -4.72 -1.92 -10.38
C HIS A 53 -5.11 -2.24 -11.82
N SER A 54 -4.12 -2.59 -12.65
CA SER A 54 -4.34 -2.92 -14.05
C SER A 54 -5.24 -4.16 -14.25
N ALA A 55 -5.29 -5.06 -13.26
CA ALA A 55 -6.17 -6.22 -13.24
C ALA A 55 -7.56 -5.91 -12.62
N GLY A 56 -7.84 -4.65 -12.25
CA GLY A 56 -9.09 -4.23 -11.62
C GLY A 56 -9.24 -4.72 -10.16
N ARG A 57 -8.14 -5.07 -9.50
CA ARG A 57 -8.10 -5.57 -8.11
C ARG A 57 -7.89 -4.42 -7.12
N ASP A 58 -8.61 -3.32 -7.31
CA ASP A 58 -8.42 -2.07 -6.56
C ASP A 58 -8.68 -2.20 -5.07
N ASN A 59 -9.66 -3.02 -4.66
CA ASN A 59 -9.92 -3.28 -3.24
C ASN A 59 -8.73 -3.97 -2.56
N GLU A 60 -8.09 -4.90 -3.26
CA GLU A 60 -6.91 -5.60 -2.73
C GLU A 60 -5.69 -4.69 -2.72
N LEU A 61 -5.54 -3.82 -3.73
CA LEU A 61 -4.55 -2.77 -3.73
C LEU A 61 -4.77 -1.79 -2.56
N LYS A 62 -6.01 -1.39 -2.29
CA LYS A 62 -6.34 -0.49 -1.17
C LYS A 62 -5.88 -1.11 0.16
N LEU A 63 -6.29 -2.35 0.43
CA LEU A 63 -5.89 -3.05 1.65
C LEU A 63 -4.37 -3.18 1.76
N LEU A 64 -3.69 -3.43 0.64
CA LEU A 64 -2.23 -3.53 0.61
C LEU A 64 -1.55 -2.18 0.91
N LEU A 65 -2.07 -1.07 0.37
CA LEU A 65 -1.58 0.28 0.65
C LEU A 65 -2.00 0.81 2.04
N LEU A 66 -2.77 0.04 2.81
CA LEU A 66 -3.11 0.31 4.21
C LEU A 66 -2.53 -0.75 5.16
N ASP A 67 -1.60 -1.58 4.68
CA ASP A 67 -0.89 -2.56 5.50
C ASP A 67 0.51 -2.03 5.82
N PHE A 68 0.83 -1.89 7.12
CA PHE A 68 2.09 -1.30 7.58
C PHE A 68 3.29 -2.11 7.07
N ASP A 69 3.22 -3.44 7.19
CA ASP A 69 4.33 -4.31 6.82
C ASP A 69 4.59 -4.25 5.32
N TRP A 70 3.54 -4.16 4.50
CA TRP A 70 3.70 -3.89 3.07
C TRP A 70 4.41 -2.56 2.82
N ILE A 71 3.93 -1.47 3.44
CA ILE A 71 4.48 -0.13 3.21
C ILE A 71 5.96 -0.11 3.63
N GLN A 72 6.31 -0.70 4.77
CA GLN A 72 7.69 -0.80 5.26
C GLN A 72 8.55 -1.65 4.32
N ASN A 73 8.09 -2.84 3.93
CA ASN A 73 8.84 -3.74 3.04
C ASN A 73 9.07 -3.10 1.67
N LYS A 74 8.05 -2.45 1.09
CA LYS A 74 8.20 -1.72 -0.17
C LYS A 74 9.16 -0.55 -0.01
N LEU A 75 9.06 0.21 1.07
CA LEU A 75 9.96 1.33 1.32
C LEU A 75 11.41 0.85 1.42
N GLU A 76 11.68 -0.25 2.12
CA GLU A 76 13.01 -0.86 2.22
C GLU A 76 13.53 -1.35 0.87
N ALA A 77 12.70 -2.07 0.11
CA ALA A 77 13.07 -2.62 -1.19
C ALA A 77 13.26 -1.55 -2.29
N THR A 78 12.63 -0.37 -2.15
CA THR A 78 12.58 0.64 -3.21
C THR A 78 12.94 2.04 -2.67
N SER A 79 12.21 3.08 -3.11
CA SER A 79 12.37 4.47 -2.69
C SER A 79 11.04 5.06 -2.23
N VAL A 80 11.10 6.16 -1.46
CA VAL A 80 9.90 6.92 -1.06
C VAL A 80 9.08 7.36 -2.30
N LEU A 81 9.75 7.73 -3.40
CA LEU A 81 9.06 8.14 -4.63
C LEU A 81 8.34 6.96 -5.30
N ALA A 82 8.97 5.79 -5.36
CA ALA A 82 8.33 4.59 -5.90
C ALA A 82 7.11 4.17 -5.07
N LEU A 83 7.19 4.29 -3.74
CA LEU A 83 6.04 4.11 -2.85
C LEU A 83 4.94 5.14 -3.12
N LEU A 84 5.26 6.44 -3.17
CA LEU A 84 4.27 7.50 -3.42
C LEU A 84 3.58 7.39 -4.79
N ASN A 85 4.25 6.81 -5.79
CA ASN A 85 3.66 6.53 -7.09
C ASN A 85 2.54 5.49 -6.99
N ASP A 86 2.62 4.50 -6.10
CA ASP A 86 1.54 3.52 -5.94
C ASP A 86 0.25 4.14 -5.41
N TYR A 87 0.37 5.14 -4.54
CA TYR A 87 -0.79 5.84 -3.99
C TYR A 87 -1.52 6.70 -5.05
N GLN A 88 -0.95 6.90 -6.24
CA GLN A 88 -1.63 7.61 -7.33
C GLN A 88 -2.64 6.74 -8.08
N TRP A 89 -2.60 5.41 -7.90
CA TRP A 89 -3.49 4.49 -8.63
C TRP A 89 -4.94 4.51 -8.11
N LEU A 90 -5.17 4.96 -6.88
CA LEU A 90 -6.48 4.91 -6.24
C LEU A 90 -6.95 6.30 -5.81
N GLU A 91 -8.16 6.66 -6.22
CA GLU A 91 -8.87 7.85 -5.72
C GLU A 91 -9.70 7.44 -4.50
N ASP A 92 -9.07 7.40 -3.33
CA ASP A 92 -9.72 7.03 -2.06
C ASP A 92 -9.23 7.94 -0.92
N LYS A 93 -10.15 8.31 -0.01
CA LYS A 93 -9.84 9.26 1.07
C LYS A 93 -8.81 8.74 2.06
N ASP A 94 -8.80 7.44 2.33
CA ASP A 94 -7.88 6.82 3.29
C ASP A 94 -6.49 6.70 2.68
N ILE A 95 -6.44 6.31 1.40
CA ILE A 95 -5.22 6.31 0.58
C ILE A 95 -4.61 7.72 0.54
N GLU A 96 -5.41 8.75 0.27
CA GLU A 96 -4.91 10.12 0.22
C GLU A 96 -4.42 10.62 1.59
N ARG A 97 -5.04 10.19 2.70
CA ARG A 97 -4.55 10.50 4.05
C ARG A 97 -3.16 9.93 4.30
N VAL A 98 -2.95 8.65 4.03
CA VAL A 98 -1.64 8.00 4.23
C VAL A 98 -0.61 8.58 3.27
N LYS A 99 -0.96 8.79 2.00
CA LYS A 99 -0.11 9.47 1.02
C LYS A 99 0.34 10.86 1.50
N ASN A 100 -0.55 11.63 2.13
CA ASN A 100 -0.21 12.94 2.67
C ASN A 100 0.82 12.85 3.81
N VAL A 101 0.71 11.85 4.68
CA VAL A 101 1.72 11.59 5.73
C VAL A 101 3.06 11.25 5.09
N LEU A 102 3.09 10.30 4.16
CA LEU A 102 4.31 9.87 3.46
C LEU A 102 4.98 11.01 2.70
N SER A 103 4.18 11.87 2.06
CA SER A 103 4.66 13.02 1.30
C SER A 103 5.28 14.08 2.21
N LYS A 104 4.64 14.41 3.33
CA LYS A 104 5.16 15.36 4.33
C LYS A 104 6.42 14.83 5.01
N GLY A 105 6.43 13.54 5.35
CA GLY A 105 7.57 12.84 5.94
C GLY A 105 8.66 12.45 4.95
N GLY A 106 8.54 12.78 3.66
CA GLY A 106 9.38 12.21 2.61
C GLY A 106 10.89 12.42 2.81
N LEU A 107 11.31 13.59 3.30
CA LEU A 107 12.73 13.85 3.61
C LEU A 107 13.23 13.08 4.84
N ILE A 108 12.36 12.81 5.81
CA ILE A 108 12.67 12.02 7.00
C ILE A 108 12.83 10.55 6.57
N LEU A 109 11.86 10.02 5.83
CA LEU A 109 11.86 8.66 5.31
C LEU A 109 13.01 8.38 4.33
N LEU A 110 13.44 9.40 3.57
CA LEU A 110 14.61 9.30 2.72
C LEU A 110 15.91 9.10 3.53
N LYS A 111 16.01 9.72 4.71
CA LYS A 111 17.18 9.61 5.60
C LYS A 111 17.13 8.34 6.44
N ASN A 112 15.96 8.02 6.98
CA ASN A 112 15.74 6.83 7.81
C ASN A 112 14.35 6.26 7.52
N LYS A 113 14.32 5.14 6.79
CA LYS A 113 13.09 4.43 6.42
C LYS A 113 12.37 3.80 7.62
N GLN A 114 13.05 3.63 8.74
CA GLN A 114 12.47 3.11 9.99
C GLN A 114 11.61 4.14 10.73
N GLU A 115 11.62 5.41 10.29
CA GLU A 115 10.75 6.46 10.83
C GLU A 115 9.29 6.31 10.40
N LEU A 116 8.95 5.36 9.52
CA LEU A 116 7.60 5.18 8.99
C LEU A 116 6.55 5.07 10.10
N ALA A 117 6.80 4.24 11.11
CA ALA A 117 5.89 4.06 12.23
C ALA A 117 5.62 5.38 12.95
N ILE A 118 6.68 6.10 13.31
CA ILE A 118 6.59 7.40 13.99
C ILE A 118 5.83 8.41 13.13
N GLN A 119 6.13 8.49 11.83
CA GLN A 119 5.41 9.40 10.92
C GLN A 119 3.90 9.10 10.86
N LEU A 120 3.50 7.83 10.79
CA LEU A 120 2.09 7.45 10.78
C LEU A 120 1.41 7.78 12.12
N LEU A 121 2.04 7.41 13.24
CA LEU A 121 1.48 7.60 14.57
C LEU A 121 1.36 9.09 14.92
N ASP A 122 2.41 9.90 14.71
CA ASP A 122 2.39 11.33 15.02
C ASP A 122 1.32 12.12 14.24
N ASN A 123 0.95 11.64 13.04
CA ASN A 123 0.05 12.37 12.16
C ASN A 123 -1.40 11.86 12.18
N LEU A 124 -1.64 10.62 12.59
CA LEU A 124 -2.97 9.99 12.48
C LEU A 124 -3.48 9.41 13.80
N TRP A 125 -2.62 9.14 14.79
CA TRP A 125 -3.06 8.53 16.03
C TRP A 125 -3.94 9.49 16.85
N GLY A 126 -5.09 8.98 17.30
CA GLY A 126 -6.02 9.77 18.12
C GLY A 126 -6.87 10.78 17.35
N ASP A 127 -6.83 10.80 16.01
CA ASP A 127 -7.79 11.58 15.20
C ASP A 127 -9.20 10.97 15.34
N GLU A 128 -10.10 11.68 16.03
CA GLU A 128 -11.49 11.26 16.26
C GLU A 128 -12.24 10.97 14.95
N SER A 129 -11.88 11.62 13.85
CA SER A 129 -12.50 11.36 12.54
C SER A 129 -12.16 9.98 11.97
N LEU A 130 -11.18 9.28 12.54
CA LEU A 130 -10.69 7.96 12.13
C LEU A 130 -11.10 6.84 13.08
N GLN A 131 -11.81 7.14 14.18
CA GLN A 131 -12.13 6.16 15.22
C GLN A 131 -12.88 4.93 14.69
N ASP A 132 -13.77 5.13 13.70
CA ASP A 132 -14.59 4.07 13.11
C ASP A 132 -13.94 3.46 11.83
N ASN A 133 -12.79 3.97 11.39
CA ASN A 133 -12.08 3.48 10.21
C ASN A 133 -11.18 2.29 10.54
N LYS A 134 -11.72 1.08 10.41
CA LYS A 134 -11.02 -0.16 10.78
C LYS A 134 -9.69 -0.38 10.04
N ASP A 135 -9.62 -0.01 8.76
CA ASP A 135 -8.41 -0.24 7.95
C ASP A 135 -7.27 0.68 8.43
N ILE A 136 -7.57 1.96 8.68
CA ILE A 136 -6.58 2.90 9.23
C ILE A 136 -6.23 2.54 10.68
N GLN A 137 -7.19 2.13 11.51
CA GLN A 137 -6.87 1.67 12.86
C GLN A 137 -5.94 0.45 12.83
N ALA A 138 -6.17 -0.51 11.93
CA ALA A 138 -5.28 -1.67 11.76
C ALA A 138 -3.85 -1.25 11.36
N LEU A 139 -3.72 -0.34 10.38
CA LEU A 139 -2.43 0.27 10.00
C LEU A 139 -1.71 0.88 11.20
N LEU A 140 -2.44 1.66 12.02
CA LEU A 140 -1.87 2.35 13.17
C LEU A 140 -1.49 1.40 14.30
N TYR A 141 -2.24 0.32 14.51
CA TYR A 141 -1.85 -0.71 15.49
C TYR A 141 -0.56 -1.41 15.08
N GLN A 142 -0.42 -1.81 13.82
CA GLN A 142 0.83 -2.40 13.32
C GLN A 142 1.99 -1.40 13.44
N ALA A 143 1.77 -0.13 13.11
CA ALA A 143 2.77 0.93 13.34
C ALA A 143 3.15 1.08 14.82
N LYS A 144 2.18 0.98 15.73
CA LYS A 144 2.41 1.03 17.18
C LYS A 144 3.22 -0.17 17.68
N GLU A 145 3.00 -1.35 17.13
CA GLU A 145 3.82 -2.54 17.42
C GLU A 145 5.27 -2.37 16.95
N ALA A 146 5.48 -1.72 15.81
CA ALA A 146 6.82 -1.39 15.30
C ALA A 146 7.52 -0.27 16.10
N ALA A 147 6.77 0.58 16.80
CA ALA A 147 7.29 1.65 17.65
C ALA A 147 6.73 1.55 19.09
N PRO A 148 7.16 0.54 19.89
CA PRO A 148 6.60 0.28 21.21
C PRO A 148 6.81 1.44 22.19
N ASP A 149 7.93 2.16 22.06
CA ASP A 149 8.26 3.30 22.93
C ASP A 149 7.56 4.61 22.55
N TRP A 150 6.94 4.67 21.36
CA TRP A 150 6.19 5.85 20.94
C TRP A 150 5.02 6.13 21.90
N GLN A 151 4.80 7.40 22.23
CA GLN A 151 3.68 7.86 23.05
C GLN A 151 3.02 9.05 22.37
N PRO A 152 1.68 9.18 22.43
CA PRO A 152 1.01 10.33 21.87
C PRO A 152 1.42 11.60 22.63
N ALA A 153 1.70 12.68 21.90
CA ALA A 153 2.13 13.96 22.48
C ALA A 153 1.09 14.56 23.44
N PHE A 154 -0.18 14.19 23.28
CA PHE A 154 -1.27 14.48 24.21
C PHE A 154 -1.99 13.18 24.56
N PRO A 155 -2.19 12.86 25.85
CA PRO A 155 -2.98 11.69 26.22
C PRO A 155 -4.38 11.86 25.62
N THR A 156 -4.86 10.84 24.89
CA THR A 156 -6.25 10.82 24.44
C THR A 156 -7.12 10.89 25.69
N LEU A 157 -7.80 12.03 25.88
CA LEU A 157 -8.75 12.21 26.96
C LEU A 157 -9.97 11.35 26.65
N ASN A 158 -9.88 10.07 27.00
CA ASN A 158 -11.03 9.19 27.02
C ASN A 158 -11.93 9.67 28.17
N GLY A 159 -12.94 10.48 27.83
CA GLY A 159 -14.07 10.85 28.69
C GLY A 159 -15.32 10.09 28.30
#